data_AF-A0A365ZCG6-F1
#
_entry.id   AF-A0A365ZCG6-F1
#
_cell.length_a   1.000
_cell.length_b   1.000
_cell.length_c   1.000
_cell.angle_alpha   90.00
_cell.angle_beta   90.00
_cell.angle_gamma   90.00
#
_symmetry.space_group_name_H-M   'P 1'
#
loop_
_entity.id
_entity.type
_entity.pdbx_description
1 polymer ?
#
loop_
_entity_poly.entity_id
_entity_poly.type
_entity_poly.pdbx_seq_one_letter_code
_entity_poly.pdbx_strand_id
1 'polypeptide(L)'
;MRSRHRRARVAGAALAVTVSAALVAGCTAGTARPQAEGAEPGIGVGPEQPVPTEEQVPLQADRYRASPGVVAAGGADAVYNYGPTVMSDGGQTRMWWCSQYGSAAPPGDDILYAEAGSPDGPFAGPGGGIPEAVLSGNPGAFDGVHTCDPSVIRVDGTYYMYYTGAAGSHALGNSIGLVTSTDGRNWTRPGTDPIVRPAHDTHRDNTYGAGQPAAVYLDGWFYLMFTDTTGRAAGWNGAGQFLLRAKDPTFSAGVQALGPQGFTEVPHTETARTNSLVDAFSADLMWVDALDAFAIAHQTDKGTTITFWNREFTATPYQPVTIPDEWEEGPGLVRRPDGHAPVSVDDPCGRVPIDVIHATVIGRANAPTDLRHYGLDLHGLDACAEPKRALAVLDGFAMPSPVRTMDLVTDGKVVRVDRRSVAEQLAGVVLDERLPVLDRLPVDVRLRPGAPAVEAPGLGAGFLLDGTLWPVTPAEVVELNGSPAEPVSRAEWEAYPAGPTLGLRG
;
A
#
# COMPACT_ATOMS: atom_id res chain seq x y z
N MET A 1 -74.91 -27.91 -63.31
CA MET A 1 -75.62 -28.94 -62.50
C MET A 1 -74.72 -29.31 -61.32
N ARG A 2 -75.13 -28.95 -60.09
CA ARG A 2 -74.54 -29.27 -58.74
C ARG A 2 -73.10 -28.75 -58.45
N SER A 3 -72.94 -27.63 -57.72
CA SER A 3 -72.78 -27.48 -56.24
C SER A 3 -71.44 -28.03 -55.72
N ARG A 4 -70.59 -27.37 -54.91
CA ARG A 4 -70.83 -26.45 -53.77
C ARG A 4 -69.49 -25.77 -53.35
N HIS A 5 -69.59 -24.86 -52.38
CA HIS A 5 -68.68 -23.77 -51.98
C HIS A 5 -67.32 -24.06 -51.29
N ARG A 6 -66.38 -23.13 -51.56
CA ARG A 6 -65.35 -22.44 -50.74
C ARG A 6 -65.09 -22.89 -49.28
N ARG A 7 -63.80 -22.94 -48.87
CA ARG A 7 -63.07 -21.92 -48.05
C ARG A 7 -61.61 -22.32 -47.74
N ALA A 8 -60.81 -21.29 -47.43
CA ALA A 8 -59.35 -21.19 -47.37
C ALA A 8 -58.64 -21.79 -46.14
N ARG A 9 -57.31 -22.00 -46.26
CA ARG A 9 -56.22 -21.96 -45.24
C ARG A 9 -54.88 -21.84 -46.02
N VAL A 10 -54.20 -20.69 -46.01
CA VAL A 10 -53.12 -20.21 -45.10
C VAL A 10 -51.83 -21.05 -45.16
N ALA A 11 -50.73 -20.30 -45.33
CA ALA A 11 -49.36 -20.67 -45.69
C ALA A 11 -48.53 -21.34 -44.58
N GLY A 12 -47.39 -21.91 -44.98
CA GLY A 12 -46.28 -22.29 -44.09
C GLY A 12 -45.15 -22.99 -44.86
N ALA A 13 -44.19 -22.22 -45.39
CA ALA A 13 -42.92 -22.74 -45.88
C ALA A 13 -41.84 -22.40 -44.86
N ALA A 14 -41.16 -23.43 -44.34
CA ALA A 14 -40.08 -23.30 -43.38
C ALA A 14 -38.75 -23.04 -44.12
N LEU A 15 -38.09 -21.94 -43.77
CA LEU A 15 -36.69 -21.68 -44.06
C LEU A 15 -36.01 -21.47 -42.70
N ALA A 16 -35.15 -22.38 -42.27
CA ALA A 16 -34.32 -22.20 -41.09
C ALA A 16 -32.94 -21.72 -41.54
N VAL A 17 -32.68 -20.43 -41.30
CA VAL A 17 -31.41 -19.74 -41.50
C VAL A 17 -30.52 -20.02 -40.29
N THR A 18 -29.30 -20.47 -40.55
CA THR A 18 -28.20 -20.51 -39.57
C THR A 18 -27.82 -19.09 -39.18
N VAL A 19 -28.06 -18.72 -37.92
CA VAL A 19 -27.57 -17.47 -37.31
C VAL A 19 -26.30 -17.78 -36.53
N SER A 20 -25.19 -17.23 -37.00
CA SER A 20 -23.95 -17.09 -36.24
C SER A 20 -24.17 -16.02 -35.17
N ALA A 21 -24.22 -16.42 -33.89
CA ALA A 21 -24.29 -15.50 -32.77
C ALA A 21 -22.88 -15.01 -32.43
N ALA A 22 -22.56 -13.76 -32.82
CA ALA A 22 -21.49 -13.00 -32.22
C ALA A 22 -21.97 -12.57 -30.82
N LEU A 23 -21.35 -13.11 -29.77
CA LEU A 23 -21.55 -12.66 -28.39
C LEU A 23 -20.83 -11.31 -28.22
N VAL A 24 -21.59 -10.23 -28.35
CA VAL A 24 -21.18 -8.91 -27.89
C VAL A 24 -21.49 -8.86 -26.39
N ALA A 25 -20.46 -8.96 -25.56
CA ALA A 25 -20.58 -8.70 -24.13
C ALA A 25 -20.83 -7.19 -23.96
N GLY A 26 -22.07 -6.84 -23.60
CA GLY A 26 -22.45 -5.46 -23.34
C GLY A 26 -21.87 -5.01 -22.00
N CYS A 27 -21.03 -3.98 -22.02
CA CYS A 27 -20.68 -3.20 -20.85
C CYS A 27 -21.95 -2.56 -20.27
N THR A 28 -22.48 -3.10 -19.18
CA THR A 28 -23.49 -2.40 -18.39
C THR A 28 -22.76 -1.45 -17.45
N ALA A 29 -22.73 -0.17 -17.83
CA ALA A 29 -22.33 0.93 -16.96
C ALA A 29 -23.30 0.99 -15.77
N GLY A 30 -22.84 0.54 -14.61
CA GLY A 30 -23.48 0.84 -13.33
C GLY A 30 -23.26 2.32 -13.02
N THR A 31 -24.30 3.13 -13.21
CA THR A 31 -24.28 4.54 -12.79
C THR A 31 -24.37 4.62 -11.27
N ALA A 32 -23.22 4.65 -10.60
CA ALA A 32 -23.09 5.27 -9.29
C ALA A 32 -22.11 6.43 -9.44
N ARG A 33 -22.62 7.56 -9.93
CA ARG A 33 -21.91 8.85 -9.80
C ARG A 33 -22.01 9.25 -8.32
N PRO A 34 -20.92 9.56 -7.61
CA PRO A 34 -21.02 10.33 -6.39
C PRO A 34 -21.30 11.78 -6.80
N GLN A 35 -22.57 12.11 -7.03
CA GLN A 35 -22.98 13.51 -7.16
C GLN A 35 -23.10 14.06 -5.73
N ALA A 36 -22.02 14.66 -5.25
CA ALA A 36 -22.04 15.48 -4.05
C ALA A 36 -22.84 16.75 -4.36
N GLU A 37 -24.14 16.70 -4.14
CA GLU A 37 -25.01 17.89 -4.13
C GLU A 37 -25.47 18.17 -2.70
N GLY A 38 -24.98 19.31 -2.19
CA GLY A 38 -25.78 20.31 -1.48
C GLY A 38 -26.65 19.83 -0.32
N ALA A 39 -26.15 20.07 0.89
CA ALA A 39 -26.85 19.96 2.15
C ALA A 39 -28.18 20.76 2.23
N GLU A 40 -29.18 20.15 2.87
CA GLU A 40 -29.98 20.77 3.94
C GLU A 40 -30.45 19.69 4.95
N PRO A 41 -30.67 20.04 6.23
CA PRO A 41 -30.30 19.20 7.36
C PRO A 41 -31.42 18.24 7.80
N GLY A 42 -31.20 16.94 7.57
CA GLY A 42 -31.97 15.87 8.19
C GLY A 42 -31.39 15.51 9.57
N ILE A 43 -32.10 15.94 10.62
CA ILE A 43 -31.76 15.76 12.03
C ILE A 43 -31.60 14.27 12.36
N GLY A 44 -30.38 13.87 12.72
CA GLY A 44 -30.01 12.54 13.20
C GLY A 44 -28.73 12.61 14.01
N VAL A 45 -28.68 13.48 15.02
CA VAL A 45 -27.55 13.56 15.96
C VAL A 45 -27.60 12.35 16.87
N GLY A 46 -26.91 11.27 16.48
CA GLY A 46 -26.33 10.35 17.46
C GLY A 46 -25.22 11.09 18.21
N PRO A 47 -24.98 10.81 19.50
CA PRO A 47 -23.99 11.55 20.26
C PRO A 47 -22.59 11.31 19.66
N GLU A 48 -22.04 12.31 18.97
CA GLU A 48 -20.59 12.46 18.86
C GLU A 48 -20.06 12.49 20.29
N GLN A 49 -19.45 11.37 20.71
CA GLN A 49 -18.64 11.42 21.91
C GLN A 49 -17.40 12.25 21.59
N PRO A 50 -17.08 13.29 22.38
CA PRO A 50 -15.87 14.04 22.17
C PRO A 50 -14.70 13.09 22.40
N VAL A 51 -13.95 12.80 21.34
CA VAL A 51 -12.55 12.39 21.50
C VAL A 51 -11.91 13.45 22.40
N PRO A 52 -11.16 13.09 23.46
CA PRO A 52 -10.46 14.06 24.28
C PRO A 52 -9.67 14.98 23.35
N THR A 53 -10.07 16.25 23.30
CA THR A 53 -9.51 17.23 22.38
C THR A 53 -8.18 17.67 22.96
N GLU A 54 -7.17 16.82 22.80
CA GLU A 54 -5.82 17.35 22.68
C GLU A 54 -5.85 18.32 21.50
N GLU A 55 -5.34 19.53 21.72
CA GLU A 55 -5.31 20.56 20.70
C GLU A 55 -4.50 20.05 19.51
N GLN A 56 -5.17 19.85 18.37
CA GLN A 56 -4.53 19.32 17.17
C GLN A 56 -3.40 20.24 16.73
N VAL A 57 -2.21 19.68 16.55
CA VAL A 57 -1.04 20.42 16.11
C VAL A 57 -1.19 20.78 14.63
N PRO A 58 -1.11 22.07 14.24
CA PRO A 58 -1.13 22.45 12.85
C PRO A 58 0.19 22.06 12.16
N LEU A 59 0.08 21.45 10.98
CA LEU A 59 1.20 21.22 10.07
C LEU A 59 1.13 22.25 8.95
N GLN A 60 2.29 22.71 8.48
CA GLN A 60 2.40 23.60 7.33
C GLN A 60 2.77 22.77 6.10
N ALA A 61 2.41 23.27 4.91
CA ALA A 61 2.70 22.62 3.64
C ALA A 61 3.35 23.58 2.66
N ASP A 62 4.38 23.10 1.98
CA ASP A 62 5.02 23.79 0.85
C ASP A 62 5.48 22.77 -0.21
N ARG A 63 6.30 23.22 -1.18
CA ARG A 63 6.88 22.35 -2.23
C ARG A 63 5.86 21.48 -2.96
N TYR A 64 4.71 22.07 -3.27
CA TYR A 64 3.66 21.42 -4.03
C TYR A 64 4.17 20.86 -5.36
N ARG A 65 3.72 19.66 -5.70
CA ARG A 65 4.10 18.91 -6.89
C ARG A 65 2.87 18.50 -7.68
N ALA A 66 3.01 18.51 -8.99
CA ALA A 66 2.04 17.99 -9.94
C ALA A 66 2.80 17.53 -11.18
N SER A 67 2.57 16.29 -11.64
CA SER A 67 3.18 15.82 -12.86
C SER A 67 2.67 16.63 -14.07
N PRO A 68 3.52 16.89 -15.08
CA PRO A 68 3.12 17.66 -16.26
C PRO A 68 2.01 16.97 -17.07
N GLY A 69 1.79 15.66 -16.86
CA GLY A 69 0.86 14.83 -17.61
C GLY A 69 0.56 13.52 -16.89
N VAL A 70 -0.04 12.60 -17.63
CA VAL A 70 -0.25 11.21 -17.22
C VAL A 70 1.10 10.55 -17.00
N VAL A 71 1.28 9.95 -15.83
CA VAL A 71 2.52 9.25 -15.46
C VAL A 71 2.45 7.78 -15.82
N ALA A 72 1.26 7.20 -15.87
CA ALA A 72 1.04 5.80 -16.15
C ALA A 72 -0.29 5.53 -16.85
N ALA A 73 -0.25 4.58 -17.78
CA ALA A 73 -1.41 3.98 -18.42
C ALA A 73 -1.05 2.55 -18.82
N GLY A 74 -2.03 1.65 -18.92
CA GLY A 74 -1.85 0.36 -19.57
C GLY A 74 -1.59 0.48 -21.08
N GLY A 75 -1.54 -0.68 -21.74
CA GLY A 75 -1.45 -0.82 -23.19
C GLY A 75 -2.67 -0.29 -23.96
N ALA A 76 -2.63 -0.39 -25.29
CA ALA A 76 -3.65 0.21 -26.16
C ALA A 76 -5.08 -0.31 -25.93
N ASP A 77 -5.22 -1.50 -25.37
CA ASP A 77 -6.50 -2.12 -25.02
C ASP A 77 -6.90 -1.94 -23.54
N ALA A 78 -6.05 -1.33 -22.70
CA ALA A 78 -6.45 -0.89 -21.36
C ALA A 78 -7.38 0.31 -21.45
N VAL A 79 -8.61 0.11 -20.98
CA VAL A 79 -9.69 1.09 -21.09
C VAL A 79 -9.88 1.95 -19.82
N TYR A 80 -9.27 1.56 -18.70
CA TYR A 80 -9.23 2.30 -17.43
C TYR A 80 -7.96 2.01 -16.63
N ASN A 81 -7.61 2.91 -15.72
CA ASN A 81 -6.42 2.80 -14.87
C ASN A 81 -6.67 3.52 -13.55
N TYR A 82 -6.86 2.80 -12.44
CA TYR A 82 -7.15 3.40 -11.12
C TYR A 82 -6.72 2.51 -9.95
N GLY A 83 -6.92 3.00 -8.72
CA GLY A 83 -6.59 2.29 -7.48
C GLY A 83 -5.13 1.84 -7.41
N PRO A 84 -4.14 2.75 -7.57
CA PRO A 84 -2.76 2.36 -7.57
C PRO A 84 -2.24 2.09 -6.15
N THR A 85 -1.29 1.17 -6.01
CA THR A 85 -0.28 1.20 -4.94
C THR A 85 1.05 1.62 -5.52
N VAL A 86 1.72 2.56 -4.87
CA VAL A 86 3.00 3.10 -5.29
C VAL A 86 4.06 2.84 -4.22
N MET A 87 5.09 2.08 -4.58
CA MET A 87 6.21 1.73 -3.70
C MET A 87 7.51 2.37 -4.22
N SER A 88 8.19 3.14 -3.39
CA SER A 88 9.50 3.73 -3.68
C SER A 88 10.58 3.07 -2.84
N ASP A 89 11.59 2.49 -3.50
CA ASP A 89 12.69 1.74 -2.87
C ASP A 89 13.96 1.86 -3.70
N GLY A 90 15.10 2.19 -3.07
CA GLY A 90 16.41 2.19 -3.73
C GLY A 90 16.51 3.04 -5.00
N GLY A 91 15.77 4.16 -5.09
CA GLY A 91 15.75 5.03 -6.28
C GLY A 91 14.89 4.50 -7.45
N GLN A 92 14.12 3.44 -7.23
CA GLN A 92 13.11 2.93 -8.16
C GLN A 92 11.73 3.09 -7.55
N THR A 93 10.75 3.47 -8.37
CA THR A 93 9.33 3.47 -8.01
C THR A 93 8.63 2.35 -8.76
N ARG A 94 7.98 1.45 -8.03
CA ARG A 94 7.13 0.37 -8.57
C ARG A 94 5.69 0.75 -8.34
N MET A 95 4.82 0.40 -9.30
CA MET A 95 3.40 0.64 -9.16
C MET A 95 2.58 -0.55 -9.65
N TRP A 96 1.54 -0.85 -8.89
CA TRP A 96 0.49 -1.80 -9.25
C TRP A 96 -0.84 -1.07 -9.28
N TRP A 97 -1.69 -1.33 -10.26
CA TRP A 97 -3.00 -0.66 -10.35
C TRP A 97 -4.02 -1.52 -11.07
N CYS A 98 -5.29 -1.20 -10.90
CA CYS A 98 -6.39 -1.88 -11.55
C CYS A 98 -6.61 -1.39 -12.99
N SER A 99 -6.74 -2.34 -13.90
CA SER A 99 -7.01 -2.12 -15.32
C SER A 99 -7.73 -3.34 -15.90
N GLN A 100 -7.76 -3.44 -17.22
CA GLN A 100 -8.27 -4.61 -17.94
C GLN A 100 -7.53 -4.77 -19.26
N TYR A 101 -7.01 -5.97 -19.52
CA TYR A 101 -6.47 -6.34 -20.81
C TYR A 101 -7.33 -7.39 -21.50
N GLY A 102 -7.62 -7.16 -22.78
CA GLY A 102 -8.33 -8.14 -23.61
C GLY A 102 -7.52 -9.42 -23.82
N SER A 103 -6.19 -9.35 -23.65
CA SER A 103 -5.29 -10.51 -23.71
C SER A 103 -5.20 -11.31 -22.41
N ALA A 104 -5.62 -10.74 -21.28
CA ALA A 104 -5.60 -11.43 -19.99
C ALA A 104 -6.82 -12.35 -19.86
N ALA A 105 -6.61 -13.51 -19.24
CA ALA A 105 -7.66 -14.50 -19.04
C ALA A 105 -7.78 -14.83 -17.55
N PRO A 106 -9.00 -15.00 -17.03
CA PRO A 106 -10.29 -14.81 -17.70
C PRO A 106 -10.59 -13.33 -18.00
N PRO A 107 -11.54 -13.02 -18.90
CA PRO A 107 -11.96 -11.64 -19.12
C PRO A 107 -12.49 -11.03 -17.82
N GLY A 108 -11.88 -9.93 -17.38
CA GLY A 108 -12.23 -9.26 -16.13
C GLY A 108 -11.26 -8.11 -15.82
N ASP A 109 -11.12 -7.79 -14.55
CA ASP A 109 -10.17 -6.78 -14.08
C ASP A 109 -8.84 -7.46 -13.77
N ASP A 110 -7.77 -6.78 -14.13
CA ASP A 110 -6.40 -7.21 -13.96
C ASP A 110 -5.63 -6.19 -13.13
N ILE A 111 -4.66 -6.67 -12.38
CA ILE A 111 -3.65 -5.81 -11.75
C ILE A 111 -2.45 -5.72 -12.66
N LEU A 112 -2.14 -4.51 -13.12
CA LEU A 112 -0.96 -4.23 -13.93
C LEU A 112 0.24 -3.89 -13.05
N TYR A 113 1.44 -4.00 -13.62
CA TYR A 113 2.71 -3.65 -13.01
C TYR A 113 3.57 -2.78 -13.94
N ALA A 114 4.19 -1.76 -13.37
CA ALA A 114 5.20 -0.94 -14.04
C ALA A 114 6.21 -0.32 -13.07
N GLU A 115 7.32 0.17 -13.63
CA GLU A 115 8.42 0.80 -12.91
C GLU A 115 8.75 2.18 -13.50
N ALA A 116 9.23 3.08 -12.65
CA ALA A 116 9.77 4.39 -13.00
C ALA A 116 10.97 4.73 -12.12
N GLY A 117 11.74 5.75 -12.50
CA GLY A 117 12.81 6.29 -11.65
C GLY A 117 12.30 7.26 -10.57
N SER A 118 11.04 7.69 -10.66
CA SER A 118 10.39 8.57 -9.69
C SER A 118 8.86 8.51 -9.84
N PRO A 119 8.09 9.04 -8.87
CA PRO A 119 6.63 9.15 -8.97
C PRO A 119 6.13 9.98 -10.18
N ASP A 120 6.96 10.88 -10.72
CA ASP A 120 6.63 11.66 -11.94
C ASP A 120 6.63 10.82 -13.23
N GLY A 121 7.00 9.54 -13.15
CA GLY A 121 7.03 8.64 -14.29
C GLY A 121 8.11 9.00 -15.33
N PRO A 122 7.92 8.60 -16.60
CA PRO A 122 6.87 7.71 -17.06
C PRO A 122 7.04 6.30 -16.48
N PHE A 123 5.93 5.68 -16.08
CA PHE A 123 5.90 4.28 -15.70
C PHE A 123 5.87 3.40 -16.96
N ALA A 124 6.79 2.44 -17.01
CA ALA A 124 6.88 1.47 -18.09
C ALA A 124 6.97 0.04 -17.54
N GLY A 125 6.50 -0.92 -18.33
CA GLY A 125 6.75 -2.32 -18.04
C GLY A 125 8.25 -2.65 -18.06
N PRO A 126 8.62 -3.84 -17.54
CA PRO A 126 10.00 -4.30 -17.48
C PRO A 126 10.76 -4.11 -18.81
N GLY A 127 11.96 -3.54 -18.75
CA GLY A 127 12.76 -3.24 -19.94
C GLY A 127 12.24 -2.08 -20.79
N GLY A 128 11.35 -1.24 -20.27
CA GLY A 128 10.75 -0.11 -20.99
C GLY A 128 9.55 -0.51 -21.86
N GLY A 129 8.95 -1.67 -21.59
CA GLY A 129 7.82 -2.21 -22.34
C GLY A 129 6.45 -1.66 -21.91
N ILE A 130 5.40 -2.28 -22.45
CA ILE A 130 4.02 -2.05 -22.00
C ILE A 130 3.87 -2.65 -20.58
N PRO A 131 3.15 -1.99 -19.65
CA PRO A 131 2.86 -2.57 -18.34
C PRO A 131 2.27 -3.98 -18.41
N GLU A 132 2.76 -4.86 -17.56
CA GLU A 132 2.42 -6.29 -17.54
C GLU A 132 1.18 -6.54 -16.66
N ALA A 133 0.23 -7.36 -17.11
CA ALA A 133 -0.80 -7.89 -16.21
C ALA A 133 -0.17 -8.99 -15.34
N VAL A 134 -0.03 -8.70 -14.04
CA VAL A 134 0.66 -9.59 -13.08
C VAL A 134 -0.30 -10.39 -12.20
N LEU A 135 -1.56 -9.98 -12.12
CA LEU A 135 -2.61 -10.76 -11.47
C LEU A 135 -3.94 -10.61 -12.25
N SER A 136 -4.55 -11.74 -12.56
CA SER A 136 -5.85 -11.87 -13.23
C SER A 136 -6.73 -12.83 -12.44
N GLY A 137 -8.02 -12.90 -12.78
CA GLY A 137 -8.99 -13.77 -12.10
C GLY A 137 -8.62 -15.26 -12.07
N ASN A 138 -9.11 -15.97 -11.06
CA ASN A 138 -8.82 -17.40 -10.83
C ASN A 138 -10.10 -18.26 -10.87
N PRO A 139 -10.52 -18.76 -12.06
CA PRO A 139 -11.81 -19.40 -12.24
C PRO A 139 -12.13 -20.49 -11.19
N GLY A 140 -13.28 -20.34 -10.53
CA GLY A 140 -13.74 -21.26 -9.47
C GLY A 140 -13.37 -20.83 -8.05
N ALA A 141 -12.57 -19.78 -7.87
CA ALA A 141 -12.29 -19.14 -6.59
C ALA A 141 -13.12 -17.84 -6.40
N PHE A 142 -12.99 -17.20 -5.23
CA PHE A 142 -13.70 -15.95 -4.90
C PHE A 142 -13.30 -14.76 -5.80
N ASP A 143 -12.09 -14.78 -6.36
CA ASP A 143 -11.52 -13.84 -7.32
C ASP A 143 -11.64 -14.37 -8.75
N GLY A 144 -12.68 -15.15 -9.03
CA GLY A 144 -12.77 -15.95 -10.25
C GLY A 144 -12.84 -15.19 -11.57
N VAL A 145 -13.21 -13.92 -11.55
CA VAL A 145 -13.33 -13.06 -12.73
C VAL A 145 -12.45 -11.83 -12.59
N HIS A 146 -12.44 -11.21 -11.42
CA HIS A 146 -11.85 -9.90 -11.26
C HIS A 146 -10.87 -9.82 -10.09
N THR A 147 -9.76 -9.12 -10.34
CA THR A 147 -8.73 -8.76 -9.35
C THR A 147 -8.38 -7.29 -9.51
N CYS A 148 -8.56 -6.48 -8.47
CA CYS A 148 -8.47 -5.02 -8.54
C CYS A 148 -7.99 -4.44 -7.19
N ASP A 149 -7.79 -3.11 -7.13
CA ASP A 149 -7.39 -2.34 -5.94
C ASP A 149 -6.24 -2.98 -5.13
N PRO A 150 -5.05 -3.16 -5.73
CA PRO A 150 -3.92 -3.74 -5.03
C PRO A 150 -3.41 -2.82 -3.92
N SER A 151 -3.13 -3.40 -2.74
CA SER A 151 -2.24 -2.85 -1.72
C SER A 151 -1.04 -3.76 -1.51
N VAL A 152 0.12 -3.29 -1.96
CA VAL A 152 1.39 -4.02 -1.93
C VAL A 152 2.34 -3.47 -0.86
N ILE A 153 2.81 -4.34 0.02
CA ILE A 153 3.91 -4.09 0.96
C ILE A 153 4.96 -5.20 0.83
N ARG A 154 6.18 -4.96 1.31
CA ARG A 154 7.25 -5.96 1.41
C ARG A 154 7.75 -6.02 2.85
N VAL A 155 7.76 -7.23 3.41
CA VAL A 155 8.24 -7.52 4.77
C VAL A 155 9.17 -8.71 4.68
N ASP A 156 10.38 -8.57 5.22
CA ASP A 156 11.42 -9.62 5.24
C ASP A 156 11.64 -10.28 3.86
N GLY A 157 11.79 -9.45 2.81
CA GLY A 157 12.00 -9.89 1.42
C GLY A 157 10.79 -10.51 0.73
N THR A 158 9.64 -10.63 1.41
CA THR A 158 8.39 -11.14 0.83
C THR A 158 7.44 -9.99 0.52
N TYR A 159 7.00 -9.90 -0.73
CA TYR A 159 5.90 -9.02 -1.12
C TYR A 159 4.56 -9.66 -0.75
N TYR A 160 3.69 -8.87 -0.16
CA TYR A 160 2.30 -9.20 0.14
C TYR A 160 1.42 -8.22 -0.63
N MET A 161 0.52 -8.73 -1.48
CA MET A 161 -0.51 -7.93 -2.13
C MET A 161 -1.87 -8.35 -1.59
N TYR A 162 -2.52 -7.40 -0.92
CA TYR A 162 -3.92 -7.45 -0.57
C TYR A 162 -4.72 -6.87 -1.75
N TYR A 163 -5.80 -7.51 -2.17
CA TYR A 163 -6.53 -7.06 -3.37
C TYR A 163 -8.02 -7.35 -3.28
N THR A 164 -8.84 -6.55 -3.94
CA THR A 164 -10.27 -6.82 -4.14
C THR A 164 -10.44 -7.96 -5.15
N GLY A 165 -11.24 -8.97 -4.81
CA GLY A 165 -11.58 -10.08 -5.70
C GLY A 165 -13.09 -10.27 -5.85
N ALA A 166 -13.51 -10.67 -7.06
CA ALA A 166 -14.89 -11.05 -7.35
C ALA A 166 -14.99 -12.22 -8.34
N ALA A 167 -15.90 -13.17 -8.06
CA ALA A 167 -16.13 -14.37 -8.87
C ALA A 167 -17.19 -14.17 -9.98
N GLY A 168 -17.78 -12.98 -10.04
CA GLY A 168 -18.88 -12.63 -10.94
C GLY A 168 -18.99 -11.12 -11.06
N SER A 169 -20.20 -10.56 -11.09
CA SER A 169 -20.38 -9.10 -11.11
C SER A 169 -19.75 -8.45 -9.87
N HIS A 170 -18.80 -7.53 -10.08
CA HIS A 170 -18.18 -6.70 -9.05
C HIS A 170 -19.15 -5.91 -8.16
N ALA A 171 -20.41 -5.79 -8.56
CA ALA A 171 -21.42 -5.11 -7.77
C ALA A 171 -21.93 -5.98 -6.61
N LEU A 172 -21.57 -7.26 -6.51
CA LEU A 172 -22.23 -8.23 -5.63
C LEU A 172 -21.24 -8.95 -4.71
N GLY A 173 -20.88 -8.31 -3.59
CA GLY A 173 -20.20 -8.98 -2.49
C GLY A 173 -18.72 -9.25 -2.72
N ASN A 174 -17.97 -8.24 -3.13
CA ASN A 174 -16.51 -8.27 -3.19
C ASN A 174 -15.92 -8.67 -1.84
N SER A 175 -14.75 -9.29 -1.90
CA SER A 175 -13.98 -9.71 -0.73
C SER A 175 -12.49 -9.45 -0.99
N ILE A 176 -11.68 -9.47 0.07
CA ILE A 176 -10.24 -9.19 -0.04
C ILE A 176 -9.46 -10.49 -0.01
N GLY A 177 -8.59 -10.65 -1.00
CA GLY A 177 -7.61 -11.71 -1.11
C GLY A 177 -6.21 -11.32 -0.64
N LEU A 178 -5.34 -12.32 -0.59
CA LEU A 178 -3.91 -12.16 -0.44
C LEU A 178 -3.18 -12.97 -1.51
N VAL A 179 -2.13 -12.40 -2.10
CA VAL A 179 -1.10 -13.14 -2.83
C VAL A 179 0.29 -12.73 -2.35
N THR A 180 1.26 -13.62 -2.48
CA THR A 180 2.65 -13.37 -2.10
C THR A 180 3.60 -13.50 -3.27
N SER A 181 4.72 -12.78 -3.22
CA SER A 181 5.75 -12.81 -4.26
C SER A 181 7.14 -12.55 -3.67
N THR A 182 8.18 -13.02 -4.33
CA THR A 182 9.57 -12.69 -4.01
C THR A 182 10.13 -11.57 -4.90
N ASP A 183 9.42 -11.19 -5.96
CA ASP A 183 9.87 -10.20 -6.95
C ASP A 183 8.84 -9.10 -7.24
N GLY A 184 7.65 -9.18 -6.63
CA GLY A 184 6.55 -8.22 -6.83
C GLY A 184 5.85 -8.37 -8.18
N ARG A 185 6.16 -9.41 -8.96
CA ARG A 185 5.63 -9.61 -10.33
C ARG A 185 5.00 -10.99 -10.50
N ASN A 186 5.65 -12.02 -10.00
CA ASN A 186 5.16 -13.39 -10.03
C ASN A 186 4.49 -13.72 -8.70
N TRP A 187 3.17 -13.89 -8.73
CA TRP A 187 2.33 -14.00 -7.53
C TRP A 187 1.85 -15.41 -7.26
N THR A 188 1.85 -15.80 -5.99
CA THR A 188 1.34 -17.09 -5.48
C THR A 188 0.13 -16.85 -4.58
N ARG A 189 -0.97 -17.56 -4.85
CA ARG A 189 -2.14 -17.59 -3.97
C ARG A 189 -1.92 -18.58 -2.82
N PRO A 190 -2.03 -18.17 -1.55
CA PRO A 190 -1.94 -19.08 -0.41
C PRO A 190 -3.18 -19.97 -0.27
N GLY A 191 -4.32 -19.58 -0.87
CA GLY A 191 -5.59 -20.31 -0.84
C GLY A 191 -6.57 -19.82 -1.90
N THR A 192 -7.78 -20.39 -1.90
CA THR A 192 -8.88 -20.04 -2.84
C THR A 192 -10.02 -19.28 -2.17
N ASP A 193 -9.90 -19.03 -0.88
CA ASP A 193 -10.85 -18.28 -0.07
C ASP A 193 -10.32 -16.86 0.19
N PRO A 194 -11.20 -15.85 0.29
CA PRO A 194 -10.80 -14.52 0.72
C PRO A 194 -10.38 -14.53 2.19
N ILE A 195 -9.47 -13.62 2.54
CA ILE A 195 -9.00 -13.41 3.91
C ILE A 195 -9.88 -12.42 4.68
N VAL A 196 -10.53 -11.48 3.99
CA VAL A 196 -11.56 -10.60 4.57
C VAL A 196 -12.83 -10.68 3.73
N ARG A 197 -13.96 -10.92 4.40
CA ARG A 197 -15.31 -10.91 3.80
C ARG A 197 -16.10 -9.72 4.32
N PRO A 198 -17.17 -9.29 3.61
CA PRO A 198 -18.09 -8.28 4.11
C PRO A 198 -18.70 -8.70 5.45
N ALA A 199 -18.89 -7.74 6.36
CA ALA A 199 -19.49 -8.03 7.66
C ALA A 199 -20.99 -8.33 7.60
N HIS A 200 -21.67 -7.86 6.55
CA HIS A 200 -23.13 -8.01 6.38
C HIS A 200 -23.95 -7.43 7.55
N ASP A 201 -23.43 -6.40 8.24
CA ASP A 201 -24.11 -5.76 9.36
C ASP A 201 -25.40 -5.06 8.95
N THR A 202 -25.43 -4.46 7.76
CA THR A 202 -26.52 -3.61 7.27
C THR A 202 -26.72 -3.83 5.78
N HIS A 203 -27.97 -4.03 5.38
CA HIS A 203 -28.36 -4.15 3.98
C HIS A 203 -28.59 -2.76 3.37
N ARG A 204 -27.92 -2.48 2.26
CA ARG A 204 -28.00 -1.22 1.51
C ARG A 204 -28.13 -1.51 0.02
N ASP A 205 -28.56 -0.52 -0.75
CA ASP A 205 -28.61 -0.60 -2.22
C ASP A 205 -27.22 -0.80 -2.82
N ASN A 206 -26.18 -0.24 -2.19
CA ASN A 206 -24.80 -0.47 -2.58
C ASN A 206 -24.30 -1.82 -2.04
N THR A 207 -24.27 -2.82 -2.93
CA THR A 207 -23.91 -4.20 -2.62
C THR A 207 -22.43 -4.54 -2.85
N TYR A 208 -21.56 -3.54 -3.02
CA TYR A 208 -20.12 -3.70 -3.31
C TYR A 208 -19.43 -4.69 -2.36
N GLY A 209 -19.62 -4.59 -1.04
CA GLY A 209 -18.99 -5.51 -0.08
C GLY A 209 -17.66 -4.97 0.45
N ALA A 210 -16.68 -5.86 0.64
CA ALA A 210 -15.38 -5.54 1.22
C ALA A 210 -14.29 -5.49 0.14
N GLY A 211 -13.50 -4.40 0.10
CA GLY A 211 -12.49 -4.19 -0.94
C GLY A 211 -11.66 -2.93 -0.70
N GLN A 212 -10.92 -2.49 -1.72
CA GLN A 212 -10.06 -1.31 -1.69
C GLN A 212 -9.10 -1.30 -0.48
N PRO A 213 -8.31 -2.37 -0.29
CA PRO A 213 -7.41 -2.49 0.85
C PRO A 213 -6.28 -1.46 0.80
N ALA A 214 -5.79 -1.08 1.98
CA ALA A 214 -4.56 -0.33 2.19
C ALA A 214 -3.81 -0.92 3.40
N ALA A 215 -2.60 -1.43 3.16
CA ALA A 215 -1.83 -2.20 4.13
C ALA A 215 -0.58 -1.47 4.60
N VAL A 216 -0.23 -1.62 5.88
CA VAL A 216 1.00 -1.11 6.50
C VAL A 216 1.56 -2.18 7.43
N TYR A 217 2.88 -2.36 7.44
CA TYR A 217 3.56 -3.19 8.43
C TYR A 217 4.27 -2.32 9.45
N LEU A 218 3.93 -2.46 10.73
CA LEU A 218 4.49 -1.64 11.81
C LEU A 218 4.61 -2.47 13.09
N ASP A 219 5.81 -2.52 13.68
CA ASP A 219 6.11 -3.20 14.95
C ASP A 219 5.60 -4.65 15.03
N GLY A 220 5.77 -5.40 13.94
CA GLY A 220 5.33 -6.81 13.87
C GLY A 220 3.85 -7.01 13.57
N TRP A 221 3.10 -5.93 13.29
CA TRP A 221 1.68 -5.99 12.94
C TRP A 221 1.46 -5.60 11.49
N PHE A 222 0.65 -6.40 10.80
CA PHE A 222 0.00 -6.03 9.56
C PHE A 222 -1.29 -5.29 9.90
N TYR A 223 -1.38 -4.03 9.49
CA TYR A 223 -2.59 -3.22 9.50
C TYR A 223 -3.22 -3.30 8.11
N LEU A 224 -4.54 -3.50 8.05
CA LEU A 224 -5.29 -3.55 6.80
C LEU A 224 -6.53 -2.67 6.93
N MET A 225 -6.47 -1.48 6.34
CA MET A 225 -7.61 -0.59 6.15
C MET A 225 -8.36 -1.01 4.90
N PHE A 226 -9.69 -0.92 4.89
CA PHE A 226 -10.50 -1.31 3.74
C PHE A 226 -11.91 -0.73 3.80
N THR A 227 -12.55 -0.67 2.64
CA THR A 227 -13.97 -0.35 2.48
C THR A 227 -14.83 -1.58 2.79
N ASP A 228 -15.94 -1.39 3.51
CA ASP A 228 -17.00 -2.39 3.64
C ASP A 228 -18.38 -1.74 3.56
N THR A 229 -19.03 -1.77 2.40
CA THR A 229 -20.31 -1.08 2.18
C THR A 229 -21.47 -1.67 2.98
N THR A 230 -21.27 -2.87 3.54
CA THR A 230 -22.23 -3.55 4.40
C THR A 230 -22.01 -3.24 5.88
N GLY A 231 -20.93 -2.53 6.23
CA GLY A 231 -20.55 -2.23 7.60
C GLY A 231 -21.57 -1.40 8.35
N ARG A 232 -21.68 -1.63 9.67
CA ARG A 232 -22.64 -0.90 10.53
C ARG A 232 -22.36 0.60 10.58
N ALA A 233 -21.09 0.98 10.70
CA ALA A 233 -20.66 2.38 10.79
C ALA A 233 -20.35 3.01 9.41
N ALA A 234 -20.64 2.32 8.31
CA ALA A 234 -20.59 2.92 6.98
C ALA A 234 -21.74 3.94 6.80
N GLY A 235 -21.49 4.98 6.02
CA GLY A 235 -22.47 5.98 5.60
C GLY A 235 -23.66 5.38 4.87
N TRP A 236 -24.66 6.22 4.59
CA TRP A 236 -25.92 5.78 3.96
C TRP A 236 -25.72 5.17 2.57
N ASN A 237 -24.71 5.63 1.83
CA ASN A 237 -24.31 5.13 0.51
C ASN A 237 -23.32 3.95 0.59
N GLY A 238 -22.89 3.56 1.79
CA GLY A 238 -21.88 2.53 2.03
C GLY A 238 -20.44 3.03 2.14
N ALA A 239 -20.18 4.34 2.04
CA ALA A 239 -18.83 4.87 2.23
C ALA A 239 -18.35 4.68 3.69
N GLY A 240 -17.09 4.33 3.87
CA GLY A 240 -16.51 4.08 5.19
C GLY A 240 -15.27 3.20 5.14
N GLN A 241 -14.27 3.56 5.94
CA GLN A 241 -12.99 2.85 6.04
C GLN A 241 -12.85 2.16 7.40
N PHE A 242 -12.64 0.85 7.39
CA PHE A 242 -12.50 0.01 8.58
C PHE A 242 -11.10 -0.54 8.69
N LEU A 243 -10.68 -0.90 9.90
CA LEU A 243 -9.30 -1.33 10.16
C LEU A 243 -9.24 -2.62 10.94
N LEU A 244 -8.51 -3.59 10.38
CA LEU A 244 -8.09 -4.81 11.06
C LEU A 244 -6.57 -4.75 11.28
N ARG A 245 -6.08 -5.44 12.31
CA ARG A 245 -4.66 -5.77 12.44
C ARG A 245 -4.42 -7.19 12.92
N ALA A 246 -3.33 -7.78 12.50
CA ALA A 246 -2.88 -9.10 12.96
C ALA A 246 -1.35 -9.20 12.85
N LYS A 247 -0.73 -10.11 13.61
CA LYS A 247 0.69 -10.46 13.38
C LYS A 247 0.86 -11.47 12.24
N ASP A 248 -0.20 -12.19 11.92
CA ASP A 248 -0.29 -13.10 10.79
C ASP A 248 -0.78 -12.33 9.54
N PRO A 249 0.02 -12.26 8.45
CA PRO A 249 -0.35 -11.52 7.25
C PRO A 249 -1.60 -12.06 6.55
N THR A 250 -2.00 -13.30 6.83
CA THR A 250 -3.21 -13.92 6.28
C THR A 250 -4.48 -13.58 7.04
N PHE A 251 -4.36 -12.88 8.19
CA PHE A 251 -5.47 -12.57 9.10
C PHE A 251 -6.27 -13.82 9.52
N SER A 252 -5.63 -14.99 9.57
CA SER A 252 -6.27 -16.25 9.98
C SER A 252 -6.27 -16.47 11.49
N ALA A 253 -5.36 -15.80 12.21
CA ALA A 253 -5.22 -15.90 13.66
C ALA A 253 -4.85 -14.56 14.32
N GLY A 254 -5.29 -14.37 15.57
CA GLY A 254 -4.91 -13.21 16.39
C GLY A 254 -5.38 -11.87 15.82
N VAL A 255 -6.52 -11.87 15.12
CA VAL A 255 -7.07 -10.68 14.48
C VAL A 255 -7.65 -9.74 15.53
N GLN A 256 -7.34 -8.46 15.39
CA GLN A 256 -7.97 -7.37 16.12
C GLN A 256 -8.71 -6.46 15.15
N ALA A 257 -9.90 -6.01 15.54
CA ALA A 257 -10.67 -5.01 14.81
C ALA A 257 -10.70 -3.69 15.57
N LEU A 258 -10.64 -2.59 14.84
CA LEU A 258 -10.82 -1.27 15.41
C LEU A 258 -12.30 -1.05 15.76
N GLY A 259 -12.57 -0.79 17.04
CA GLY A 259 -13.87 -0.31 17.52
C GLY A 259 -13.77 1.11 18.09
N PRO A 260 -14.87 1.67 18.61
CA PRO A 260 -14.91 3.03 19.16
C PRO A 260 -13.98 3.28 20.35
N GLN A 261 -13.46 2.22 20.99
CA GLN A 261 -12.58 2.26 22.16
C GLN A 261 -11.13 1.82 21.80
N GLY A 262 -10.82 1.69 20.50
CA GLY A 262 -9.56 1.12 20.02
C GLY A 262 -9.67 -0.35 19.60
N PHE A 263 -8.53 -1.00 19.44
CA PHE A 263 -8.45 -2.38 18.95
C PHE A 263 -8.92 -3.42 19.97
N THR A 264 -9.74 -4.37 19.52
CA THR A 264 -10.17 -5.54 20.32
C THR A 264 -9.98 -6.81 19.51
N GLU A 265 -9.59 -7.91 20.17
CA GLU A 265 -9.52 -9.24 19.55
C GLU A 265 -10.90 -9.69 19.06
N VAL A 266 -10.93 -10.28 17.86
CA VAL A 266 -12.16 -10.76 17.22
C VAL A 266 -11.96 -12.17 16.69
N PRO A 267 -13.02 -13.00 16.69
CA PRO A 267 -12.89 -14.41 16.30
C PRO A 267 -12.70 -14.62 14.80
N HIS A 268 -13.07 -13.65 13.97
CA HIS A 268 -12.98 -13.73 12.51
C HIS A 268 -13.01 -12.33 11.87
N THR A 269 -12.59 -12.25 10.60
CA THR A 269 -12.52 -11.00 9.83
C THR A 269 -13.89 -10.47 9.43
N GLU A 270 -14.97 -11.24 9.51
CA GLU A 270 -16.38 -10.82 9.27
C GLU A 270 -17.04 -10.11 10.46
N THR A 271 -16.28 -9.77 11.51
CA THR A 271 -16.83 -9.09 12.68
C THR A 271 -17.49 -7.74 12.33
N ALA A 272 -18.42 -7.29 13.17
CA ALA A 272 -19.16 -6.05 12.94
C ALA A 272 -18.23 -4.83 12.77
N ARG A 273 -18.50 -4.04 11.74
CA ARG A 273 -17.77 -2.81 11.38
C ARG A 273 -18.32 -1.63 12.18
N THR A 274 -17.80 -1.44 13.39
CA THR A 274 -18.41 -0.51 14.37
C THR A 274 -17.77 0.87 14.44
N ASN A 275 -16.63 1.08 13.77
CA ASN A 275 -15.91 2.35 13.76
C ASN A 275 -15.32 2.62 12.38
N SER A 276 -15.83 3.64 11.68
CA SER A 276 -15.28 4.10 10.40
C SER A 276 -14.29 5.23 10.64
N LEU A 277 -13.12 5.17 10.00
CA LEU A 277 -12.05 6.16 10.15
C LEU A 277 -12.31 7.44 9.33
N VAL A 278 -12.77 7.26 8.09
CA VAL A 278 -13.11 8.34 7.16
C VAL A 278 -14.32 7.92 6.32
N ASP A 279 -15.12 8.90 5.91
CA ASP A 279 -16.26 8.70 5.01
C ASP A 279 -15.78 8.69 3.54
N ALA A 280 -15.25 7.55 3.09
CA ALA A 280 -14.70 7.39 1.74
C ALA A 280 -14.90 5.96 1.21
N PHE A 281 -15.01 5.81 -0.12
CA PHE A 281 -14.97 4.50 -0.79
C PHE A 281 -13.56 4.05 -1.13
N SER A 282 -12.64 4.98 -1.37
CA SER A 282 -11.23 4.67 -1.60
C SER A 282 -10.37 5.58 -0.75
N ALA A 283 -9.44 4.98 -0.03
CA ALA A 283 -8.45 5.66 0.77
C ALA A 283 -7.19 4.81 0.84
N ASP A 284 -6.05 5.45 1.03
CA ASP A 284 -4.78 4.77 1.29
C ASP A 284 -4.23 5.17 2.66
N LEU A 285 -3.41 4.31 3.24
CA LEU A 285 -2.88 4.40 4.58
C LEU A 285 -1.36 4.26 4.53
N MET A 286 -0.67 5.13 5.26
CA MET A 286 0.75 4.95 5.58
C MET A 286 1.06 5.30 7.02
N TRP A 287 2.18 4.80 7.51
CA TRP A 287 2.76 5.27 8.76
C TRP A 287 3.81 6.36 8.51
N VAL A 288 3.75 7.45 9.27
CA VAL A 288 4.72 8.54 9.16
C VAL A 288 5.62 8.56 10.39
N ASP A 289 6.82 7.99 10.26
CA ASP A 289 7.79 7.88 11.36
C ASP A 289 8.08 9.23 12.04
N ALA A 290 8.19 10.29 11.23
CA ALA A 290 8.48 11.63 11.71
C ALA A 290 7.36 12.24 12.56
N LEU A 291 6.12 11.82 12.34
CA LEU A 291 4.95 12.29 13.07
C LEU A 291 4.51 11.34 14.20
N ASP A 292 5.04 10.10 14.24
CA ASP A 292 4.54 8.99 15.08
C ASP A 292 3.01 8.83 14.94
N ALA A 293 2.53 8.91 13.68
CA ALA A 293 1.12 8.86 13.35
C ALA A 293 0.88 8.17 12.01
N PHE A 294 -0.28 7.54 11.89
CA PHE A 294 -0.83 7.13 10.61
C PHE A 294 -1.33 8.35 9.84
N ALA A 295 -1.08 8.36 8.53
CA ALA A 295 -1.66 9.30 7.58
C ALA A 295 -2.62 8.54 6.67
N ILE A 296 -3.86 9.02 6.56
CA ILE A 296 -4.90 8.46 5.68
C ILE A 296 -5.17 9.48 4.59
N ALA A 297 -4.87 9.10 3.35
CA ALA A 297 -5.24 9.88 2.17
C ALA A 297 -6.63 9.46 1.70
N HIS A 298 -7.55 10.42 1.59
CA HIS A 298 -8.88 10.18 1.07
C HIS A 298 -9.37 11.40 0.30
N GLN A 299 -10.18 11.14 -0.73
CA GLN A 299 -10.63 12.18 -1.64
C GLN A 299 -11.82 12.98 -1.09
N THR A 300 -11.81 14.29 -1.36
CA THR A 300 -12.83 15.25 -0.93
C THR A 300 -13.14 16.24 -2.05
N ASP A 301 -14.15 17.07 -1.89
CA ASP A 301 -14.48 18.14 -2.85
C ASP A 301 -13.35 19.17 -3.07
N LYS A 302 -12.35 19.21 -2.18
CA LYS A 302 -11.20 20.12 -2.22
C LYS A 302 -9.90 19.48 -2.73
N GLY A 303 -9.95 18.21 -3.11
CA GLY A 303 -8.78 17.39 -3.48
C GLY A 303 -8.53 16.25 -2.50
N THR A 304 -7.34 15.68 -2.51
CA THR A 304 -6.95 14.63 -1.56
C THR A 304 -6.65 15.21 -0.18
N THR A 305 -7.46 14.85 0.81
CA THR A 305 -7.26 15.22 2.21
C THR A 305 -6.47 14.13 2.94
N ILE A 306 -5.49 14.55 3.73
CA ILE A 306 -4.68 13.72 4.61
C ILE A 306 -5.14 13.94 6.05
N THR A 307 -5.67 12.89 6.67
CA THR A 307 -6.00 12.90 8.11
C THR A 307 -4.99 12.08 8.90
N PHE A 308 -4.77 12.44 10.15
CA PHE A 308 -3.72 11.83 10.97
C PHE A 308 -4.30 11.17 12.20
N TRP A 309 -3.85 9.95 12.50
CA TRP A 309 -4.27 9.17 13.66
C TRP A 309 -3.06 8.73 14.47
N ASN A 310 -3.16 8.78 15.79
CA ASN A 310 -2.16 8.15 16.64
C ASN A 310 -2.16 6.62 16.44
N ARG A 311 -1.11 5.96 16.92
CA ARG A 311 -0.87 4.53 16.78
C ARG A 311 -2.05 3.65 17.23
N GLU A 312 -2.76 4.08 18.27
CA GLU A 312 -3.89 3.36 18.85
C GLU A 312 -5.23 3.69 18.18
N PHE A 313 -5.27 4.62 17.22
CA PHE A 313 -6.47 5.16 16.59
C PHE A 313 -7.51 5.68 17.62
N THR A 314 -7.01 6.31 18.68
CA THR A 314 -7.82 6.91 19.76
C THR A 314 -7.86 8.43 19.70
N ALA A 315 -6.97 9.05 18.93
CA ALA A 315 -6.91 10.50 18.75
C ALA A 315 -6.36 10.88 17.37
N THR A 316 -6.66 12.10 16.95
CA THR A 316 -6.14 12.71 15.72
C THR A 316 -5.18 13.85 16.08
N PRO A 317 -3.87 13.57 16.24
CA PRO A 317 -2.93 14.51 16.87
C PRO A 317 -2.61 15.75 16.01
N TYR A 318 -2.86 15.68 14.71
CA TYR A 318 -2.55 16.76 13.77
C TYR A 318 -3.79 17.20 13.01
N GLN A 319 -3.82 18.48 12.64
CA GLN A 319 -4.86 19.00 11.75
C GLN A 319 -4.74 18.36 10.35
N PRO A 320 -5.87 18.09 9.67
CA PRO A 320 -5.83 17.60 8.30
C PRO A 320 -5.14 18.56 7.34
N VAL A 321 -4.45 18.02 6.34
CA VAL A 321 -3.81 18.79 5.25
C VAL A 321 -4.39 18.34 3.93
N THR A 322 -4.59 19.25 2.99
CA THR A 322 -5.15 18.95 1.66
C THR A 322 -4.09 19.14 0.58
N ILE A 323 -3.93 18.12 -0.27
CA ILE A 323 -3.23 18.20 -1.54
C ILE A 323 -4.23 18.74 -2.57
N PRO A 324 -4.00 19.92 -3.17
CA PRO A 324 -4.87 20.43 -4.21
C PRO A 324 -4.63 19.64 -5.50
N ASP A 325 -5.61 18.82 -5.89
CA ASP A 325 -5.56 17.97 -7.08
C ASP A 325 -6.93 17.89 -7.79
N GLU A 326 -6.90 17.34 -9.00
CA GLU A 326 -8.09 16.91 -9.74
C GLU A 326 -8.15 15.37 -9.67
N TRP A 327 -9.24 14.81 -9.14
CA TRP A 327 -9.36 13.37 -8.93
C TRP A 327 -10.70 12.80 -9.43
N GLU A 328 -10.69 11.52 -9.77
CA GLU A 328 -11.89 10.75 -10.11
C GLU A 328 -11.99 9.44 -9.34
N GLU A 329 -10.86 8.85 -8.91
CA GLU A 329 -10.85 7.62 -8.12
C GLU A 329 -9.60 7.54 -7.22
N GLY A 330 -9.68 6.78 -6.14
CA GLY A 330 -8.84 6.79 -4.93
C GLY A 330 -7.34 7.08 -5.05
N PRO A 331 -6.75 7.74 -4.03
CA PRO A 331 -5.32 7.99 -3.96
C PRO A 331 -4.54 6.71 -3.69
N GLY A 332 -3.38 6.56 -4.33
CA GLY A 332 -2.31 5.69 -3.89
C GLY A 332 -1.15 6.53 -3.36
N LEU A 333 -0.87 6.43 -2.07
CA LEU A 333 0.27 7.10 -1.44
C LEU A 333 1.57 6.50 -1.96
N VAL A 334 2.56 7.35 -2.21
CA VAL A 334 3.94 6.93 -2.45
C VAL A 334 4.54 6.51 -1.12
N ARG A 335 4.84 5.22 -0.98
CA ARG A 335 5.26 4.62 0.29
C ARG A 335 6.57 3.86 0.13
N ARG A 336 7.31 3.72 1.22
CA ARG A 336 8.40 2.74 1.36
C ARG A 336 7.84 1.31 1.32
N PRO A 337 8.68 0.28 1.16
CA PRO A 337 8.20 -1.10 1.07
C PRO A 337 7.35 -1.59 2.26
N ASP A 338 7.64 -1.13 3.47
CA ASP A 338 6.89 -1.43 4.70
C ASP A 338 5.52 -0.71 4.81
N GLY A 339 5.18 0.15 3.85
CA GLY A 339 3.97 0.98 3.88
C GLY A 339 4.15 2.27 4.69
N HIS A 340 5.38 2.67 5.00
CA HIS A 340 5.67 3.94 5.67
C HIS A 340 5.90 5.08 4.66
N ALA A 341 5.82 6.33 5.11
CA ALA A 341 6.18 7.49 4.30
C ALA A 341 7.69 7.48 3.96
N PRO A 342 8.07 7.93 2.75
CA PRO A 342 9.46 8.25 2.44
C PRO A 342 10.01 9.29 3.41
N VAL A 343 11.30 9.18 3.74
CA VAL A 343 11.98 10.17 4.60
C VAL A 343 12.61 11.24 3.71
N SER A 344 12.45 12.51 4.09
CA SER A 344 13.13 13.63 3.43
C SER A 344 14.64 13.45 3.52
N VAL A 345 15.33 13.43 2.38
CA VAL A 345 16.79 13.29 2.32
C VAL A 345 17.49 14.57 2.77
N ASP A 346 16.93 15.74 2.41
CA ASP A 346 17.54 17.04 2.70
C ASP A 346 17.24 17.54 4.12
N ASP A 347 16.12 17.10 4.70
CA ASP A 347 15.67 17.51 6.04
C ASP A 347 14.82 16.40 6.70
N PRO A 348 15.45 15.29 7.12
CA PRO A 348 14.73 14.14 7.67
C PRO A 348 13.99 14.45 8.97
N CYS A 349 14.43 15.49 9.70
CA CYS A 349 13.86 15.84 11.00
C CYS A 349 12.72 16.85 10.91
N GLY A 350 12.79 17.78 9.95
CA GLY A 350 11.85 18.90 9.83
C GLY A 350 10.80 18.74 8.74
N ARG A 351 10.95 17.75 7.84
CA ARG A 351 10.08 17.60 6.65
C ARG A 351 9.62 16.17 6.39
N VAL A 352 8.37 16.07 5.93
CA VAL A 352 7.77 14.81 5.48
C VAL A 352 7.20 14.99 4.07
N PRO A 353 7.75 14.34 3.04
CA PRO A 353 7.14 14.32 1.72
C PRO A 353 5.86 13.47 1.75
N ILE A 354 4.78 14.00 1.20
CA ILE A 354 3.51 13.29 0.99
C ILE A 354 3.16 13.41 -0.49
N ASP A 355 3.15 12.27 -1.17
CA ASP A 355 2.88 12.19 -2.60
C ASP A 355 1.80 11.14 -2.86
N VAL A 356 0.94 11.42 -3.84
CA VAL A 356 -0.17 10.55 -4.25
C VAL A 356 -0.18 10.39 -5.77
N ILE A 357 -0.55 9.21 -6.23
CA ILE A 357 -0.93 8.95 -7.62
C ILE A 357 -2.39 8.54 -7.65
N HIS A 358 -3.17 9.09 -8.57
CA HIS A 358 -4.56 8.68 -8.76
C HIS A 358 -5.10 9.00 -10.15
N ALA A 359 -6.26 8.41 -10.47
CA ALA A 359 -6.99 8.71 -11.68
C ALA A 359 -7.57 10.13 -11.61
N THR A 360 -7.58 10.80 -12.76
CA THR A 360 -7.93 12.23 -12.84
C THR A 360 -9.04 12.54 -13.85
N VAL A 361 -9.41 11.56 -14.69
CA VAL A 361 -10.51 11.72 -15.65
C VAL A 361 -11.37 10.47 -15.74
N ILE A 362 -12.64 10.64 -16.09
CA ILE A 362 -13.47 9.54 -16.60
C ILE A 362 -13.18 9.37 -18.09
N GLY A 363 -12.58 8.24 -18.44
CA GLY A 363 -12.18 7.89 -19.79
C GLY A 363 -13.34 7.50 -20.72
N ARG A 364 -13.01 7.14 -21.96
CA ARG A 364 -14.00 6.78 -23.00
C ARG A 364 -14.86 5.57 -22.66
N ALA A 365 -14.37 4.69 -21.79
CA ALA A 365 -15.11 3.54 -21.28
C ALA A 365 -16.06 3.88 -20.12
N ASN A 366 -16.21 5.18 -19.79
CA ASN A 366 -16.96 5.63 -18.62
C ASN A 366 -16.40 5.04 -17.31
N ALA A 367 -15.07 5.02 -17.20
CA ALA A 367 -14.33 4.49 -16.06
C ALA A 367 -13.10 5.38 -15.75
N PRO A 368 -12.63 5.44 -14.49
CA PRO A 368 -11.51 6.29 -14.10
C PRO A 368 -10.20 5.91 -14.78
N THR A 369 -9.45 6.91 -15.25
CA THR A 369 -8.16 6.69 -15.90
C THR A 369 -7.24 7.92 -15.80
N ASP A 370 -6.15 7.92 -16.56
CA ASP A 370 -5.13 8.96 -16.60
C ASP A 370 -4.52 9.19 -15.21
N LEU A 371 -3.70 8.22 -14.77
CA LEU A 371 -2.99 8.29 -13.50
C LEU A 371 -1.99 9.46 -13.52
N ARG A 372 -2.11 10.38 -12.58
CA ARG A 372 -1.23 11.55 -12.42
C ARG A 372 -0.70 11.62 -10.99
N HIS A 373 0.44 12.26 -10.85
CA HIS A 373 1.13 12.43 -9.57
C HIS A 373 0.90 13.84 -9.02
N TYR A 374 0.62 13.94 -7.73
CA TYR A 374 0.52 15.18 -6.95
C TYR A 374 1.19 15.01 -5.60
N GLY A 375 1.61 16.10 -4.97
CA GLY A 375 2.20 16.01 -3.63
C GLY A 375 2.55 17.36 -3.01
N LEU A 376 3.09 17.29 -1.79
CA LEU A 376 3.59 18.42 -1.01
C LEU A 376 4.60 17.94 0.04
N ASP A 377 5.33 18.86 0.65
CA ASP A 377 6.11 18.58 1.85
C ASP A 377 5.39 19.18 3.07
N LEU A 378 5.18 18.36 4.09
CA LEU A 378 4.79 18.84 5.41
C LEU A 378 6.01 19.36 6.16
N HIS A 379 5.84 20.44 6.91
CA HIS A 379 6.86 21.00 7.79
C HIS A 379 6.24 21.68 9.03
N GLY A 380 7.11 22.15 9.93
CA GLY A 380 6.69 22.69 11.24
C GLY A 380 6.70 21.64 12.36
N LEU A 381 7.45 20.55 12.16
CA LEU A 381 7.69 19.48 13.13
C LEU A 381 9.19 19.43 13.50
N ASP A 382 9.51 18.75 14.60
CA ASP A 382 10.87 18.33 14.95
C ASP A 382 10.85 16.85 15.34
N ALA A 383 10.95 15.99 14.33
CA ALA A 383 10.90 14.55 14.50
C ALA A 383 12.11 14.00 15.28
N CYS A 384 13.20 14.77 15.32
CA CYS A 384 14.45 14.38 15.95
C CYS A 384 14.61 14.95 17.37
N ALA A 385 13.59 15.64 17.90
CA ALA A 385 13.59 16.14 19.28
C ALA A 385 13.70 15.00 20.30
N GLU A 386 13.01 13.88 20.04
CA GLU A 386 12.96 12.72 20.90
C GLU A 386 13.90 11.62 20.40
N PRO A 387 14.82 11.09 21.24
CA PRO A 387 15.81 10.10 20.81
C PRO A 387 15.25 8.85 20.14
N LYS A 388 14.14 8.31 20.65
CA LYS A 388 13.51 7.10 20.09
C LYS A 388 12.94 7.36 18.69
N ARG A 389 12.29 8.51 18.50
CA ARG A 389 11.72 8.92 17.21
C ARG A 389 12.81 9.26 16.19
N ALA A 390 13.86 9.95 16.64
CA ALA A 390 15.03 10.22 15.80
C ALA A 390 15.64 8.94 15.24
N LEU A 391 15.77 7.89 16.07
CA LEU A 391 16.28 6.60 15.65
C LEU A 391 15.38 5.90 14.61
N ALA A 392 14.05 6.03 14.74
CA ALA A 392 13.10 5.48 13.77
C ALA A 392 13.14 6.23 12.43
N VAL A 393 13.19 7.56 12.48
CA VAL A 393 13.26 8.43 11.29
C VAL A 393 14.57 8.27 10.53
N LEU A 394 15.67 8.12 11.26
CA LEU A 394 17.01 8.04 10.68
C LEU A 394 17.42 6.59 10.36
N ASP A 395 16.51 5.62 10.45
CA ASP A 395 16.84 4.23 10.11
C ASP A 395 17.38 4.13 8.67
N GLY A 396 18.56 3.54 8.50
CA GLY A 396 19.27 3.46 7.22
C GLY A 396 20.07 4.70 6.84
N PHE A 397 20.13 5.74 7.68
CA PHE A 397 20.97 6.92 7.45
C PHE A 397 22.36 6.74 8.06
N ALA A 398 23.39 7.15 7.34
CA ALA A 398 24.73 7.36 7.87
C ALA A 398 25.13 8.82 7.82
N MET A 399 25.97 9.25 8.77
CA MET A 399 26.50 10.62 8.82
C MET A 399 27.85 10.68 9.54
N PRO A 400 28.61 11.78 9.44
CA PRO A 400 29.89 11.91 10.12
C PRO A 400 29.79 11.71 11.64
N SER A 401 30.77 11.04 12.21
CA SER A 401 30.94 10.92 13.66
C SER A 401 31.89 12.00 14.21
N PRO A 402 31.87 12.27 15.53
CA PRO A 402 32.82 13.19 16.17
C PRO A 402 34.29 12.73 16.13
N VAL A 403 34.55 11.49 15.73
CA VAL A 403 35.90 10.86 15.76
C VAL A 403 36.43 10.53 14.36
N ARG A 404 36.02 11.29 13.33
CA ARG A 404 36.43 11.12 11.92
C ARG A 404 36.12 9.73 11.36
N THR A 405 34.98 9.17 11.76
CA THR A 405 34.38 7.96 11.20
C THR A 405 32.96 8.28 10.73
N MET A 406 32.16 7.26 10.44
CA MET A 406 30.72 7.40 10.22
C MET A 406 29.93 6.78 11.38
N ASP A 407 28.74 7.30 11.65
CA ASP A 407 27.73 6.66 12.48
C ASP A 407 26.53 6.32 11.58
N LEU A 408 26.14 5.04 11.55
CA LEU A 408 24.97 4.49 10.85
C LEU A 408 23.87 4.25 11.87
N VAL A 409 22.66 4.70 11.59
CA VAL A 409 21.47 4.36 12.38
C VAL A 409 20.78 3.17 11.71
N THR A 410 20.53 2.11 12.49
CA THR A 410 19.87 0.90 12.00
C THR A 410 19.18 0.15 13.13
N ASP A 411 17.91 -0.22 12.93
CA ASP A 411 17.05 -0.96 13.86
C ASP A 411 17.04 -0.38 15.27
N GLY A 412 16.93 0.95 15.36
CA GLY A 412 16.93 1.65 16.64
C GLY A 412 18.30 1.73 17.33
N LYS A 413 19.39 1.44 16.63
CA LYS A 413 20.76 1.45 17.17
C LYS A 413 21.68 2.36 16.38
N VAL A 414 22.74 2.83 17.02
CA VAL A 414 23.83 3.58 16.37
C VAL A 414 25.06 2.69 16.24
N VAL A 415 25.44 2.38 15.00
CA VAL A 415 26.62 1.60 14.65
C VAL A 415 27.72 2.53 14.17
N ARG A 416 28.84 2.59 14.88
CA ARG A 416 30.01 3.35 14.42
C ARG A 416 30.78 2.56 13.38
N VAL A 417 30.89 3.09 12.17
CA VAL A 417 31.59 2.46 11.05
C VAL A 417 32.86 3.23 10.74
N ASP A 418 34.02 2.59 10.89
CA ASP A 418 35.32 3.26 10.74
C ASP A 418 35.63 3.66 9.29
N ARG A 419 35.15 2.90 8.31
CA ARG A 419 35.36 3.16 6.87
C ARG A 419 34.14 3.84 6.27
N ARG A 420 34.33 5.04 5.73
CA ARG A 420 33.26 5.76 5.01
C ARG A 420 32.70 4.94 3.84
N SER A 421 33.56 4.30 3.04
CA SER A 421 33.13 3.45 1.92
C SER A 421 32.25 2.28 2.35
N VAL A 422 32.46 1.74 3.56
CA VAL A 422 31.62 0.68 4.12
C VAL A 422 30.27 1.27 4.54
N ALA A 423 30.27 2.41 5.23
CA ALA A 423 29.02 3.09 5.62
C ALA A 423 28.16 3.47 4.41
N GLU A 424 28.78 3.93 3.31
CA GLU A 424 28.10 4.25 2.05
C GLU A 424 27.43 3.05 1.37
N GLN A 425 27.92 1.82 1.61
CA GLN A 425 27.27 0.60 1.10
C GLN A 425 26.17 0.09 2.04
N LEU A 426 26.26 0.40 3.33
CA LEU A 426 25.29 -0.04 4.34
C LEU A 426 24.10 0.92 4.47
N ALA A 427 24.31 2.20 4.18
CA ALA A 427 23.28 3.23 4.32
C ALA A 427 22.50 3.41 3.01
N GLY A 428 21.20 3.69 3.14
CA GLY A 428 20.39 4.20 2.02
C GLY A 428 20.66 5.67 1.72
N VAL A 429 21.01 6.43 2.76
CA VAL A 429 21.29 7.87 2.67
C VAL A 429 22.52 8.19 3.49
N VAL A 430 23.41 9.01 2.93
CA VAL A 430 24.57 9.56 3.64
C VAL A 430 24.42 11.07 3.74
N LEU A 431 24.28 11.58 4.95
CA LEU A 431 24.26 13.02 5.21
C LEU A 431 25.69 13.56 5.25
N ASP A 432 25.87 14.78 4.75
CA ASP A 432 27.16 15.49 4.82
C ASP A 432 27.43 16.09 6.20
N GLU A 433 26.37 16.36 6.96
CA GLU A 433 26.43 16.95 8.29
C GLU A 433 25.83 16.02 9.35
N ARG A 434 26.40 16.08 10.55
CA ARG A 434 25.93 15.31 11.69
C ARG A 434 24.75 16.01 12.36
N LEU A 435 23.68 15.26 12.61
CA LEU A 435 22.54 15.76 13.36
C LEU A 435 22.82 15.81 14.87
N PRO A 436 22.51 16.93 15.58
CA PRO A 436 22.80 17.07 17.01
C PRO A 436 22.16 16.03 17.92
N VAL A 437 21.03 15.43 17.52
CA VAL A 437 20.36 14.39 18.32
C VAL A 437 21.25 13.16 18.53
N LEU A 438 22.10 12.82 17.56
CA LEU A 438 23.01 11.67 17.66
C LEU A 438 24.11 11.85 18.71
N ASP A 439 24.38 13.08 19.18
CA ASP A 439 25.32 13.30 20.28
C ASP A 439 24.79 12.83 21.64
N ARG A 440 23.47 12.66 21.74
CA ARG A 440 22.79 12.17 22.95
C ARG A 440 22.58 10.65 22.92
N LEU A 441 22.81 10.01 21.78
CA LEU A 441 22.60 8.59 21.57
C LEU A 441 23.90 7.82 21.83
N PRO A 442 23.86 6.70 22.58
CA PRO A 442 25.02 5.85 22.73
C PRO A 442 25.34 5.18 21.39
N VAL A 443 26.63 4.91 21.15
CA VAL A 443 27.05 4.00 20.09
C VAL A 443 26.92 2.59 20.64
N ASP A 444 26.06 1.78 20.03
CA ASP A 444 25.80 0.40 20.42
C ASP A 444 26.99 -0.51 20.12
N VAL A 445 27.56 -0.36 18.93
CA VAL A 445 28.67 -1.20 18.48
C VAL A 445 29.54 -0.46 17.48
N ARG A 446 30.78 -0.93 17.31
CA ARG A 446 31.74 -0.34 16.37
C ARG A 446 32.26 -1.37 15.36
N LEU A 447 31.97 -1.15 14.09
CA LEU A 447 32.53 -1.90 12.97
C LEU A 447 33.91 -1.33 12.60
N ARG A 448 34.96 -2.03 13.06
CA ARG A 448 36.35 -1.72 12.75
C ARG A 448 36.80 -2.41 11.45
N PRO A 449 37.83 -1.90 10.76
CA PRO A 449 38.44 -2.61 9.64
C PRO A 449 38.96 -3.97 10.10
N GLY A 450 38.73 -5.01 9.31
CA GLY A 450 39.20 -6.35 9.67
C GLY A 450 38.41 -7.03 10.80
N ALA A 451 37.23 -6.50 11.18
CA ALA A 451 36.36 -7.16 12.16
C ALA A 451 36.06 -8.61 11.72
N PRO A 452 36.09 -9.60 12.61
CA PRO A 452 35.78 -10.97 12.24
C PRO A 452 34.39 -11.07 11.60
N ALA A 453 34.27 -11.86 10.54
CA ALA A 453 33.01 -12.14 9.89
C ALA A 453 32.85 -13.66 9.71
N VAL A 454 31.60 -14.08 9.54
CA VAL A 454 31.26 -15.46 9.23
C VAL A 454 30.35 -15.52 8.01
N GLU A 455 30.43 -16.63 7.29
CA GLU A 455 29.59 -16.91 6.13
C GLU A 455 28.94 -18.28 6.29
N ALA A 456 27.64 -18.36 6.04
CA ALA A 456 26.90 -19.61 6.11
C ALA A 456 26.14 -19.88 4.80
N PRO A 457 26.21 -21.11 4.26
CA PRO A 457 25.48 -21.47 3.04
C PRO A 457 23.97 -21.21 3.17
N GLY A 458 23.43 -20.38 2.26
CA GLY A 458 22.02 -20.02 2.21
C GLY A 458 21.56 -19.02 3.28
N LEU A 459 22.47 -18.47 4.09
CA LEU A 459 22.19 -17.41 5.06
C LEU A 459 22.98 -16.12 4.78
N GLY A 460 24.05 -16.20 3.99
CA GLY A 460 24.85 -15.03 3.60
C GLY A 460 26.04 -14.80 4.52
N ALA A 461 26.39 -13.53 4.72
CA ALA A 461 27.53 -13.10 5.51
C ALA A 461 27.10 -12.22 6.69
N GLY A 462 27.90 -12.17 7.75
CA GLY A 462 27.65 -11.33 8.91
C GLY A 462 28.91 -11.00 9.70
N PHE A 463 28.94 -9.84 10.34
CA PHE A 463 30.04 -9.45 11.22
C PHE A 463 29.82 -9.97 12.64
N LEU A 464 30.87 -10.48 13.27
CA LEU A 464 30.90 -10.79 14.69
C LEU A 464 31.40 -9.57 15.45
N LEU A 465 30.47 -8.79 16.00
CA LEU A 465 30.76 -7.58 16.76
C LEU A 465 30.36 -7.77 18.21
N ASP A 466 31.34 -7.67 19.11
CA ASP A 466 31.16 -7.88 20.56
C ASP A 466 30.44 -9.20 20.90
N GLY A 467 30.74 -10.26 20.14
CA GLY A 467 30.17 -11.60 20.33
C GLY A 467 28.75 -11.78 19.77
N THR A 468 28.19 -10.76 19.13
CA THR A 468 26.88 -10.79 18.45
C THR A 468 27.09 -10.90 16.94
N LEU A 469 26.30 -11.73 16.27
CA LEU A 469 26.29 -11.83 14.81
C LEU A 469 25.35 -10.78 14.23
N TRP A 470 25.90 -9.89 13.41
CA TRP A 470 25.17 -8.88 12.66
C TRP A 470 25.16 -9.30 11.19
N PRO A 471 24.07 -9.89 10.66
CA PRO A 471 23.95 -10.19 9.25
C PRO A 471 24.20 -8.93 8.41
N VAL A 472 24.77 -9.06 7.22
CA VAL A 472 25.06 -7.91 6.36
C VAL A 472 24.57 -8.09 4.94
N THR A 473 23.99 -7.03 4.38
CA THR A 473 23.58 -6.95 2.98
C THR A 473 24.04 -5.61 2.38
N PRO A 474 24.74 -5.58 1.24
CA PRO A 474 25.20 -6.73 0.46
C PRO A 474 26.43 -7.40 1.11
N ALA A 475 26.66 -8.69 0.85
CA ALA A 475 27.71 -9.48 1.52
C ALA A 475 29.14 -8.99 1.20
N GLU A 476 29.30 -8.36 0.03
CA GLU A 476 30.52 -7.73 -0.48
C GLU A 476 31.08 -6.67 0.47
N VAL A 477 30.25 -6.15 1.39
CA VAL A 477 30.68 -5.23 2.44
C VAL A 477 31.74 -5.86 3.36
N VAL A 478 31.73 -7.18 3.55
CA VAL A 478 32.74 -7.89 4.34
C VAL A 478 34.13 -7.74 3.71
N GLU A 479 34.24 -7.98 2.41
CA GLU A 479 35.48 -7.77 1.65
C GLU A 479 35.89 -6.30 1.65
N LEU A 480 34.93 -5.38 1.42
CA LEU A 480 35.18 -3.94 1.45
C LEU A 480 35.70 -3.45 2.79
N ASN A 481 35.29 -4.08 3.90
CA ASN A 481 35.81 -3.79 5.24
C ASN A 481 37.20 -4.41 5.50
N GLY A 482 37.69 -5.27 4.60
CA GLY A 482 38.92 -6.04 4.77
C GLY A 482 38.79 -7.10 5.87
N SER A 483 37.58 -7.59 6.10
CA SER A 483 37.24 -8.54 7.15
C SER A 483 37.52 -9.98 6.72
N PRO A 484 38.17 -10.81 7.55
CA PRO A 484 38.27 -12.23 7.30
C PRO A 484 36.90 -12.89 7.53
N ALA A 485 36.39 -13.58 6.50
CA ALA A 485 35.16 -14.35 6.58
C ALA A 485 35.47 -15.84 6.79
N GLU A 486 35.00 -16.40 7.91
CA GLU A 486 35.12 -17.83 8.21
C GLU A 486 33.85 -18.58 7.80
N PRO A 487 33.95 -19.70 7.06
CA PRO A 487 32.78 -20.50 6.73
C PRO A 487 32.28 -21.26 7.98
N VAL A 488 31.00 -21.11 8.29
CA VAL A 488 30.34 -21.78 9.41
C VAL A 488 29.12 -22.58 8.94
N SER A 489 28.73 -23.58 9.72
CA SER A 489 27.48 -24.30 9.52
C SER A 489 26.28 -23.43 9.91
N ARG A 490 25.09 -23.78 9.40
CA ARG A 490 23.82 -23.16 9.82
C ARG A 490 23.61 -23.21 11.33
N ALA A 491 23.93 -24.34 11.97
CA ALA A 491 23.76 -24.50 13.41
C ALA A 491 24.69 -23.58 14.21
N GLU A 492 25.92 -23.34 13.73
CA GLU A 492 26.85 -22.38 14.33
C GLU A 492 26.37 -20.95 14.13
N TRP A 493 25.89 -20.60 12.92
CA TRP A 493 25.28 -19.30 12.65
C TRP A 493 24.12 -18.99 13.60
N GLU A 494 23.18 -19.94 13.74
CA GLU A 494 22.00 -19.82 14.59
C GLU A 494 22.33 -19.86 16.10
N ALA A 495 23.54 -20.28 16.49
CA ALA A 495 23.99 -20.29 17.88
C ALA A 495 24.54 -18.95 18.36
N TYR A 496 24.94 -18.04 17.46
CA TYR A 496 25.34 -16.69 17.85
C TYR A 496 24.14 -15.87 18.32
N PRO A 497 24.30 -14.98 19.32
CA PRO A 497 23.33 -13.93 19.58
C PRO A 497 23.08 -13.12 18.29
N ALA A 498 21.81 -12.97 17.91
CA ALA A 498 21.43 -12.25 16.70
C ALA A 498 21.36 -10.74 16.96
N GLY A 499 22.12 -9.98 16.19
CA GLY A 499 21.99 -8.54 16.05
C GLY A 499 21.11 -8.18 14.84
N PRO A 500 20.77 -6.89 14.71
CA PRO A 500 20.12 -6.37 13.51
C PRO A 500 20.93 -6.65 12.24
N THR A 501 20.23 -6.74 11.11
CA THR A 501 20.89 -6.77 9.80
C THR A 501 21.45 -5.39 9.48
N LEU A 502 22.74 -5.32 9.14
CA LEU A 502 23.39 -4.12 8.63
C LEU A 502 23.18 -4.04 7.12
N GLY A 503 22.71 -2.89 6.66
CA GLY A 503 22.39 -2.69 5.24
C GLY A 503 20.92 -2.45 4.99
N LEU A 504 20.61 -2.07 3.75
CA LEU A 504 19.22 -1.93 3.30
C LEU A 504 18.52 -3.28 3.34
N ARG A 505 17.36 -3.33 4.00
CA ARG A 505 16.51 -4.53 4.05
C ARG A 505 15.83 -4.70 2.69
N GLY A 506 16.18 -5.78 2.01
CA GLY A 506 15.69 -6.13 0.66
C GLY A 506 14.27 -6.65 0.61
#